data_AF-A0A7V5RIW1-F1
#
_entry.id   AF-A0A7V5RIW1-F1
#
_cell.length_a   1.000
_cell.length_b   1.000
_cell.length_c   1.000
_cell.angle_alpha   90.00
_cell.angle_beta   90.00
_cell.angle_gamma   90.00
#
_symmetry.space_group_name_H-M   'P 1'
#
loop_
_entity.id
_entity.type
_entity.pdbx_description
1 polymer ?
#
loop_
_entity_poly.entity_id
_entity_poly.type
_entity_poly.pdbx_seq_one_letter_code
_entity_poly.pdbx_strand_id
1 'polypeptide(L)'
;MKNTRTESRTLSLKTAGRQTKAFRKAFPEATKAFYFGRNAIETLLAHPDATGVRYYHGLDARQHEHMVLVAVDAMGNDIINGDIFQRGFPCPPICADYNVLNSISVLTMKRKKADRAFTGMEDHSFTLAEAADLTSRFQSTKTERMAGGFLAKEEIEHTLAQDGAVGIRFYNILDQDNNQGMLIVAATSDMNDLLTAELSYTLSAPAALCGEENPLNAAATVYVR
;
A
#
# COMPACT_ATOMS: atom_id res chain seq x y z
N MET A 1 -1.77 -22.17 -19.83
CA MET A 1 -0.71 -21.15 -20.03
C MET A 1 -0.38 -20.56 -18.68
N LYS A 2 0.90 -20.62 -18.28
CA LYS A 2 1.39 -20.11 -16.98
C LYS A 2 1.40 -18.59 -17.05
N ASN A 3 0.51 -17.92 -16.32
CA ASN A 3 0.55 -16.47 -16.13
C ASN A 3 1.51 -16.22 -14.97
N THR A 4 2.81 -16.10 -15.25
CA THR A 4 3.83 -15.86 -14.22
C THR A 4 3.66 -14.45 -13.66
N ARG A 5 3.02 -14.33 -12.50
CA ARG A 5 2.88 -13.10 -11.69
C ARG A 5 4.20 -12.71 -11.02
N THR A 6 5.31 -12.76 -11.74
CA THR A 6 6.65 -12.81 -11.13
C THR A 6 7.65 -11.97 -11.92
N GLU A 7 7.24 -10.82 -12.44
CA GLU A 7 8.22 -9.82 -12.83
C GLU A 7 8.39 -8.86 -11.66
N SER A 8 9.52 -9.00 -10.95
CA SER A 8 9.97 -8.00 -9.99
C SER A 8 10.11 -6.67 -10.72
N ARG A 9 9.33 -5.67 -10.32
CA ARG A 9 9.40 -4.34 -10.93
C ARG A 9 10.10 -3.41 -9.96
N THR A 10 11.26 -2.91 -10.34
CA THR A 10 11.99 -1.91 -9.54
C THR A 10 12.01 -0.54 -10.22
N LEU A 11 12.05 0.51 -9.41
CA LEU A 11 12.33 1.88 -9.84
C LEU A 11 13.62 2.37 -9.20
N SER A 12 14.43 3.11 -9.96
CA SER A 12 15.51 3.88 -9.35
C SER A 12 14.95 4.90 -8.35
N LEU A 13 15.70 5.16 -7.27
CA LEU A 13 15.32 6.13 -6.24
C LEU A 13 14.96 7.51 -6.82
N LYS A 14 15.69 7.94 -7.86
CA LYS A 14 15.42 9.20 -8.56
C LYS A 14 14.07 9.17 -9.28
N THR A 15 13.71 8.06 -9.92
CA THR A 15 12.41 7.91 -10.59
C THR A 15 11.27 7.81 -9.57
N ALA A 16 11.46 7.03 -8.51
CA ALA A 16 10.52 6.94 -7.39
C ALA A 16 10.21 8.33 -6.78
N GLY A 17 11.23 9.16 -6.54
CA GLY A 17 11.04 10.52 -6.06
C GLY A 17 10.23 11.42 -7.02
N ARG A 18 10.41 11.26 -8.34
CA ARG A 18 9.59 11.99 -9.34
C ARG A 18 8.14 11.54 -9.33
N GLN A 19 7.90 10.23 -9.29
CA GLN A 19 6.54 9.68 -9.37
C GLN A 19 5.72 9.93 -8.11
N THR A 20 6.33 9.81 -6.92
CA THR A 20 5.65 10.19 -5.66
C THR A 20 5.32 11.68 -5.64
N LYS A 21 6.20 12.54 -6.17
CA LYS A 21 5.95 13.98 -6.31
C LYS A 21 4.81 14.26 -7.30
N ALA A 22 4.78 13.56 -8.43
CA ALA A 22 3.71 13.68 -9.42
C ALA A 22 2.35 13.32 -8.80
N PHE A 23 2.27 12.22 -8.05
CA PHE A 23 1.06 11.83 -7.33
C PHE A 23 0.58 12.93 -6.38
N ARG A 24 1.47 13.42 -5.49
CA ARG A 24 1.11 14.51 -4.54
C ARG A 24 0.65 15.78 -5.22
N LYS A 25 1.15 16.07 -6.43
CA LYS A 25 0.73 17.24 -7.21
C LYS A 25 -0.66 17.04 -7.82
N ALA A 26 -0.95 15.84 -8.30
CA ALA A 26 -2.24 15.50 -8.89
C ALA A 26 -3.35 15.35 -7.85
N PHE A 27 -3.02 14.82 -6.66
CA PHE A 27 -3.96 14.53 -5.59
C PHE A 27 -3.50 15.18 -4.26
N PRO A 28 -3.62 16.50 -4.11
CA PRO A 28 -3.05 17.22 -2.96
C PRO A 28 -3.69 16.86 -1.61
N GLU A 29 -4.96 16.45 -1.62
CA GLU A 29 -5.71 16.05 -0.42
C GLU A 29 -5.61 14.54 -0.11
N ALA A 30 -5.03 13.76 -1.02
CA ALA A 30 -4.89 12.32 -0.86
C ALA A 30 -3.83 11.96 0.20
N THR A 31 -4.04 10.83 0.87
CA THR A 31 -2.96 10.25 1.69
C THR A 31 -1.81 9.84 0.77
N LYS A 32 -0.59 10.31 1.07
CA LYS A 32 0.56 10.03 0.20
C LYS A 32 1.19 8.67 0.47
N ALA A 33 1.05 8.15 1.69
CA ALA A 33 1.58 6.85 2.06
C ALA A 33 0.90 6.24 3.30
N PHE A 34 1.00 4.93 3.42
CA PHE A 34 0.55 4.13 4.56
C PHE A 34 1.73 3.28 5.08
N TYR A 35 1.90 3.15 6.39
CA TYR A 35 2.92 2.28 6.98
C TYR A 35 2.27 1.09 7.67
N PHE A 36 2.71 -0.14 7.36
CA PHE A 36 2.31 -1.35 8.09
C PHE A 36 3.51 -1.96 8.81
N GLY A 37 3.29 -2.42 10.03
CA GLY A 37 4.28 -3.14 10.82
C GLY A 37 4.62 -4.49 10.20
N ARG A 38 5.84 -4.95 10.44
CA ARG A 38 6.35 -6.23 9.96
C ARG A 38 5.41 -7.38 10.34
N ASN A 39 4.90 -7.39 11.58
CA ASN A 39 4.10 -8.50 12.08
C ASN A 39 2.80 -8.69 11.28
N ALA A 40 2.10 -7.61 10.90
CA ALA A 40 0.89 -7.74 10.08
C ALA A 40 1.17 -8.33 8.70
N ILE A 41 2.25 -7.87 8.07
CA ILE A 41 2.66 -8.34 6.75
C ILE A 41 3.09 -9.81 6.81
N GLU A 42 3.92 -10.18 7.79
CA GLU A 42 4.36 -11.56 7.99
C GLU A 42 3.20 -12.48 8.34
N THR A 43 2.21 -12.01 9.11
CA THR A 43 0.98 -12.79 9.41
C THR A 43 0.21 -13.12 8.13
N LEU A 44 0.02 -12.15 7.23
CA LEU A 44 -0.62 -12.39 5.93
C LEU A 44 0.18 -13.39 5.08
N LEU A 45 1.50 -13.23 5.02
CA LEU A 45 2.38 -14.08 4.20
C LEU A 45 2.62 -15.47 4.79
N ALA A 46 2.32 -15.68 6.07
CA ALA A 46 2.40 -16.97 6.75
C ALA A 46 1.26 -17.92 6.38
N HIS A 47 0.18 -17.42 5.77
CA HIS A 47 -0.86 -18.29 5.23
C HIS A 47 -0.23 -19.22 4.16
N PRO A 48 -0.43 -20.55 4.22
CA PRO A 48 0.30 -21.51 3.39
C PRO A 48 0.07 -21.30 1.89
N ASP A 49 -1.12 -20.82 1.52
CA ASP A 49 -1.48 -20.54 0.12
C ASP A 49 -1.11 -19.12 -0.35
N ALA A 50 -0.53 -18.27 0.51
CA ALA A 50 -0.23 -16.89 0.17
C ALA A 50 0.95 -16.78 -0.82
N THR A 51 0.67 -16.16 -1.97
CA THR A 51 1.65 -15.80 -3.01
C THR A 51 1.98 -14.30 -3.02
N GLY A 52 1.29 -13.52 -2.19
CA GLY A 52 1.52 -12.09 -2.04
C GLY A 52 0.42 -11.43 -1.22
N VAL A 53 0.39 -10.10 -1.25
CA VAL A 53 -0.60 -9.27 -0.56
C VAL A 53 -1.31 -8.38 -1.57
N ARG A 54 -2.63 -8.30 -1.45
CA ARG A 54 -3.44 -7.28 -2.10
C ARG A 54 -3.69 -6.15 -1.13
N TYR A 55 -3.60 -4.93 -1.63
CA TYR A 55 -3.97 -3.73 -0.91
C TYR A 55 -5.18 -3.08 -1.55
N TYR A 56 -6.07 -2.53 -0.73
CA TYR A 56 -7.22 -1.74 -1.15
C TYR A 56 -7.21 -0.39 -0.44
N HIS A 57 -7.57 0.67 -1.16
CA HIS A 57 -7.94 1.92 -0.54
C HIS A 57 -9.35 1.82 0.04
N GLY A 58 -9.54 2.41 1.22
CA GLY A 58 -10.81 2.49 1.92
C GLY A 58 -11.05 3.88 2.47
N LEU A 59 -12.31 4.21 2.73
CA LEU A 59 -12.70 5.43 3.44
C LEU A 59 -13.50 5.06 4.68
N ASP A 60 -13.22 5.68 5.82
CA ASP A 60 -14.12 5.59 6.97
C ASP A 60 -15.34 6.51 6.82
N ALA A 61 -16.27 6.43 7.77
CA ALA A 61 -17.47 7.27 7.81
C ALA A 61 -17.16 8.79 7.91
N ARG A 62 -15.92 9.16 8.27
CA ARG A 62 -15.43 10.55 8.33
C ARG A 62 -14.63 10.95 7.09
N GLN A 63 -14.60 10.11 6.06
CA GLN A 63 -13.83 10.32 4.83
C GLN A 63 -12.31 10.33 5.04
N HIS A 64 -11.80 9.75 6.13
CA HIS A 64 -10.37 9.52 6.23
C HIS A 64 -10.00 8.29 5.41
N GLU A 65 -8.89 8.39 4.69
CA GLU A 65 -8.35 7.28 3.93
C GLU A 65 -7.69 6.24 4.81
N HIS A 66 -7.95 5.00 4.46
CA HIS A 66 -7.35 3.80 5.03
C HIS A 66 -6.81 2.93 3.92
N MET A 67 -5.94 1.99 4.30
CA MET A 67 -5.51 0.89 3.44
C MET A 67 -5.85 -0.42 4.14
N VAL A 68 -6.41 -1.35 3.37
CA VAL A 68 -6.74 -2.72 3.80
C VAL A 68 -5.76 -3.66 3.10
N LEU A 69 -5.16 -4.57 3.85
CA LEU A 69 -4.29 -5.63 3.31
C LEU A 69 -4.94 -7.00 3.50
N VAL A 70 -4.86 -7.85 2.46
CA VAL A 70 -5.32 -9.24 2.49
C VAL A 70 -4.33 -10.14 1.73
N ALA A 71 -4.17 -11.38 2.18
CA ALA A 71 -3.34 -12.36 1.49
C ALA A 71 -4.01 -12.81 0.17
N VAL A 72 -3.20 -13.19 -0.81
CA VAL A 72 -3.67 -13.62 -2.14
C VAL A 72 -3.16 -15.01 -2.47
N ASP A 73 -4.04 -15.89 -2.92
CA ASP A 73 -3.69 -17.24 -3.33
C ASP A 73 -3.04 -17.31 -4.73
N ALA A 74 -2.58 -18.49 -5.14
CA ALA A 74 -1.97 -18.69 -6.45
C ALA A 74 -2.94 -18.43 -7.64
N MET A 75 -4.26 -18.53 -7.40
CA MET A 75 -5.31 -18.21 -8.37
C MET A 75 -5.56 -16.70 -8.46
N GLY A 76 -5.02 -15.92 -7.52
CA GLY A 76 -5.19 -14.48 -7.46
C GLY A 76 -6.39 -14.04 -6.66
N ASN A 77 -7.02 -14.94 -5.93
CA ASN A 77 -8.17 -14.66 -5.11
C ASN A 77 -7.72 -14.18 -3.74
N ASP A 78 -8.54 -13.31 -3.14
CA ASP A 78 -8.29 -12.87 -1.78
C ASP A 78 -8.63 -13.99 -0.79
N ILE A 79 -7.74 -14.20 0.17
CA ILE A 79 -7.94 -15.18 1.23
C ILE A 79 -8.77 -14.52 2.35
N ILE A 80 -10.08 -14.39 2.13
CA ILE A 80 -11.00 -13.64 2.99
C ILE A 80 -11.43 -14.38 4.28
N ASN A 81 -11.11 -15.68 4.40
CA ASN A 81 -11.33 -16.46 5.61
C ASN A 81 -10.10 -16.44 6.55
N GLY A 82 -9.10 -15.62 6.25
CA GLY A 82 -7.89 -15.43 7.05
C GLY A 82 -7.83 -14.04 7.71
N ASP A 83 -6.64 -13.66 8.15
CA ASP A 83 -6.41 -12.33 8.72
C ASP A 83 -6.58 -11.23 7.67
N ILE A 84 -7.23 -10.13 8.08
CA ILE A 84 -7.38 -8.91 7.31
C ILE A 84 -6.90 -7.77 8.18
N PHE A 85 -5.95 -6.99 7.67
CA PHE A 85 -5.37 -5.88 8.42
C PHE A 85 -5.81 -4.54 7.86
N GLN A 86 -6.11 -3.62 8.77
CA GLN A 86 -6.38 -2.23 8.47
C GLN A 86 -5.51 -1.33 9.33
N ARG A 87 -5.31 -0.12 8.81
CA ARG A 87 -4.69 1.02 9.50
C ARG A 87 -3.18 1.00 9.51
N GLY A 88 -2.62 0.96 8.30
CA GLY A 88 -1.30 1.51 8.14
C GLY A 88 -1.32 3.01 8.52
N PHE A 89 -0.38 3.49 9.34
CA PHE A 89 -0.43 4.87 9.79
C PHE A 89 -0.38 5.82 8.60
N PRO A 90 -1.42 6.65 8.39
CA PRO A 90 -1.49 7.51 7.22
C PRO A 90 -0.52 8.67 7.39
N CYS A 91 0.04 9.07 6.26
CA CYS A 91 0.98 10.16 6.15
C CYS A 91 0.40 11.23 5.22
N PRO A 92 -0.05 12.40 5.72
CA PRO A 92 -0.10 12.86 7.13
C PRO A 92 -1.16 12.14 8.02
N PRO A 93 -1.07 12.22 9.37
CA PRO A 93 -0.12 13.01 10.17
C PRO A 93 1.21 12.30 10.50
N ILE A 94 1.30 10.99 10.32
CA ILE A 94 2.45 10.19 10.76
C ILE A 94 3.32 9.85 9.55
N CYS A 95 4.53 10.39 9.51
CA CYS A 95 5.39 10.34 8.34
C CYS A 95 6.84 10.07 8.70
N ALA A 96 7.59 9.46 7.77
CA ALA A 96 9.05 9.48 7.82
C ALA A 96 9.61 10.90 7.88
N ASP A 97 10.87 10.98 8.29
CA ASP A 97 11.70 12.16 8.04
C ASP A 97 11.73 12.48 6.54
N TYR A 98 12.02 13.76 6.24
CA TYR A 98 12.01 14.23 4.87
C TYR A 98 13.05 13.53 4.02
N ASN A 99 12.59 13.00 2.88
CA ASN A 99 13.46 12.42 1.87
C ASN A 99 12.90 12.64 0.45
N VAL A 100 13.56 12.01 -0.52
CA VAL A 100 13.19 12.10 -1.94
C VAL A 100 11.77 11.60 -2.25
N LEU A 101 11.21 10.71 -1.44
CA LEU A 101 9.86 10.15 -1.62
C LEU A 101 8.76 11.02 -1.00
N ASN A 102 9.06 11.84 0.02
CA ASN A 102 8.01 12.48 0.84
C ASN A 102 8.20 13.98 1.11
N SER A 103 9.24 14.61 0.54
CA SER A 103 9.51 16.04 0.65
C SER A 103 8.51 16.90 -0.13
N ILE A 104 8.13 18.02 0.48
CA ILE A 104 7.38 19.11 -0.12
C ILE A 104 8.42 20.17 -0.49
N SER A 105 8.27 20.85 -1.63
CA SER A 105 9.13 21.99 -2.01
C SER A 105 8.92 23.24 -1.14
N VAL A 106 8.13 23.15 -0.06
CA VAL A 106 7.80 24.28 0.80
C VAL A 106 7.98 23.85 2.25
N LEU A 107 8.85 24.57 2.95
CA LEU A 107 9.06 24.48 4.39
C LEU A 107 7.74 24.70 5.17
N THR A 108 7.76 24.32 6.44
CA THR A 108 6.84 24.69 7.55
C THR A 108 5.52 23.95 7.73
N MET A 109 5.59 22.67 8.07
CA MET A 109 4.72 22.12 9.14
C MET A 109 5.57 21.29 10.10
N LYS A 110 5.67 21.71 11.37
CA LYS A 110 6.32 20.93 12.43
C LYS A 110 5.49 19.65 12.62
N ARG A 111 5.99 18.52 12.11
CA ARG A 111 5.35 17.21 12.33
C ARG A 111 5.60 16.77 13.77
N LYS A 112 4.61 16.12 14.37
CA LYS A 112 4.82 15.35 15.60
C LYS A 112 5.58 14.08 15.19
N LYS A 113 6.85 13.97 15.56
CA LYS A 113 7.54 12.67 15.57
C LYS A 113 6.74 11.75 16.50
N ALA A 114 6.60 10.48 16.15
CA ALA A 114 5.98 9.55 17.08
C ALA A 114 6.79 9.57 18.39
N ASP A 115 6.14 9.85 19.53
CA ASP A 115 6.79 9.88 20.85
C ASP A 115 7.27 8.48 21.31
N ARG A 116 7.07 7.45 20.48
CA ARG A 116 7.43 6.05 20.73
C ARG A 116 8.07 5.42 19.49
N ALA A 117 9.07 4.59 19.73
CA ALA A 117 9.66 3.73 18.71
C ALA A 117 8.64 2.71 18.21
N PHE A 118 8.65 2.46 16.91
CA PHE A 118 7.86 1.43 16.27
C PHE A 118 8.50 0.06 16.51
N THR A 119 7.69 -0.87 16.99
CA THR A 119 8.02 -2.26 17.28
C THR A 119 7.62 -3.20 16.14
N GLY A 120 6.85 -2.73 15.15
CA GLY A 120 6.32 -3.55 14.05
C GLY A 120 5.05 -4.32 14.41
N MET A 121 4.36 -3.95 15.50
CA MET A 121 3.12 -4.56 16.01
C MET A 121 1.98 -3.54 16.10
N GLU A 122 2.03 -2.47 15.33
CA GLU A 122 1.12 -1.33 15.49
C GLU A 122 -0.22 -1.51 14.76
N ASP A 123 -0.34 -2.55 13.95
CA ASP A 123 -1.52 -2.81 13.14
C ASP A 123 -2.62 -3.48 13.95
N HIS A 124 -3.86 -3.26 13.53
CA HIS A 124 -5.04 -3.87 14.13
C HIS A 124 -5.69 -4.79 13.08
N SER A 125 -6.04 -6.01 13.47
CA SER A 125 -6.87 -6.88 12.62
C SER A 125 -8.32 -6.38 12.63
N PHE A 126 -9.00 -6.60 11.51
CA PHE A 126 -10.39 -6.21 11.31
C PHE A 126 -11.22 -7.39 10.82
N THR A 127 -12.53 -7.30 11.02
CA THR A 127 -13.45 -8.26 10.40
C THR A 127 -13.59 -7.98 8.91
N LEU A 128 -13.91 -9.02 8.13
CA LEU A 128 -14.22 -8.89 6.71
C LEU A 128 -15.31 -7.85 6.43
N ALA A 129 -16.33 -7.77 7.30
CA ALA A 129 -17.44 -6.83 7.16
C ALA A 129 -16.98 -5.37 7.31
N GLU A 130 -16.14 -5.08 8.28
CA GLU A 130 -15.60 -3.72 8.46
C GLU A 130 -14.65 -3.33 7.33
N ALA A 131 -13.80 -4.27 6.88
CA ALA A 131 -12.93 -4.05 5.73
C ALA A 131 -13.75 -3.77 4.45
N ALA A 132 -14.83 -4.52 4.22
CA ALA A 132 -15.74 -4.32 3.10
C ALA A 132 -16.44 -2.96 3.14
N ASP A 133 -16.86 -2.48 4.33
CA ASP A 133 -17.47 -1.14 4.46
C ASP A 133 -16.48 -0.04 4.03
N LEU A 134 -15.21 -0.16 4.41
CA LEU A 134 -14.17 0.80 4.03
C LEU A 134 -13.95 0.82 2.51
N THR A 135 -13.73 -0.34 1.90
CA THR A 135 -13.43 -0.42 0.46
C THR A 135 -14.63 -0.03 -0.39
N SER A 136 -15.84 -0.40 0.03
CA SER A 136 -17.08 -0.01 -0.64
C SER A 136 -17.30 1.50 -0.62
N ARG A 137 -17.04 2.18 0.51
CA ARG A 137 -17.11 3.65 0.59
C ARG A 137 -16.13 4.32 -0.36
N PHE A 138 -14.89 3.84 -0.45
CA PHE A 138 -13.90 4.38 -1.39
C PHE A 138 -14.36 4.19 -2.84
N GLN A 139 -14.78 2.99 -3.22
CA GLN A 139 -15.23 2.66 -4.56
C GLN A 139 -16.48 3.49 -4.96
N SER A 140 -17.37 3.76 -4.00
CA SER A 140 -18.58 4.57 -4.21
C SER A 140 -18.30 6.05 -4.52
N THR A 141 -17.10 6.56 -4.22
CA THR A 141 -16.75 7.96 -4.53
C THR A 141 -16.61 8.23 -6.03
N LYS A 142 -16.46 7.18 -6.86
CA LYS A 142 -16.17 7.30 -8.31
C LYS A 142 -14.97 8.21 -8.59
N THR A 143 -14.00 8.19 -7.68
CA THR A 143 -12.73 8.89 -7.82
C THR A 143 -11.92 8.34 -8.99
N GLU A 144 -11.07 9.17 -9.58
CA GLU A 144 -10.06 8.73 -10.57
C GLU A 144 -8.96 7.90 -9.92
N ARG A 145 -8.92 7.80 -8.59
CA ARG A 145 -7.92 7.03 -7.88
C ARG A 145 -8.06 5.53 -8.08
N MET A 146 -6.91 4.87 -8.24
CA MET A 146 -6.81 3.42 -8.22
C MET A 146 -7.43 2.87 -6.93
N ALA A 147 -8.25 1.82 -7.04
CA ALA A 147 -8.91 1.20 -5.87
C ALA A 147 -7.98 0.28 -5.06
N GLY A 148 -6.95 -0.29 -5.68
CA GLY A 148 -6.04 -1.22 -5.04
C GLY A 148 -5.08 -1.86 -6.03
N GLY A 149 -4.27 -2.79 -5.55
CA GLY A 149 -3.30 -3.53 -6.37
C GLY A 149 -2.68 -4.71 -5.63
N PHE A 150 -1.76 -5.39 -6.30
CA PHE A 150 -1.10 -6.60 -5.81
C PHE A 150 0.41 -6.40 -5.72
N LEU A 151 1.00 -6.94 -4.66
CA LEU A 151 2.43 -7.01 -4.40
C LEU A 151 2.83 -8.47 -4.19
N ALA A 152 3.86 -8.92 -4.91
CA ALA A 152 4.32 -10.30 -4.82
C ALA A 152 5.02 -10.56 -3.48
N LYS A 153 4.88 -11.79 -2.96
CA LYS A 153 5.49 -12.20 -1.69
C LYS A 153 7.01 -11.98 -1.71
N GLU A 154 7.68 -12.30 -2.82
CA GLU A 154 9.13 -12.16 -2.95
C GLU A 154 9.58 -10.69 -2.85
N GLU A 155 8.81 -9.74 -3.40
CA GLU A 155 9.12 -8.30 -3.32
C GLU A 155 8.97 -7.76 -1.89
N ILE A 156 7.94 -8.23 -1.19
CA ILE A 156 7.66 -7.88 0.20
C ILE A 156 8.75 -8.44 1.11
N GLU A 157 9.08 -9.72 0.97
CA GLU A 157 10.13 -10.39 1.73
C GLU A 157 11.51 -9.76 1.48
N HIS A 158 11.84 -9.46 0.22
CA HIS A 158 13.07 -8.74 -0.12
C HIS A 158 13.12 -7.35 0.53
N THR A 159 12.00 -6.63 0.56
CA THR A 159 11.91 -5.33 1.23
C THR A 159 12.14 -5.48 2.74
N LEU A 160 11.49 -6.46 3.38
CA LEU A 160 11.64 -6.74 4.80
C LEU A 160 13.00 -7.35 5.18
N ALA A 161 13.76 -7.92 4.25
CA ALA A 161 15.07 -8.50 4.54
C ALA A 161 16.16 -7.45 4.84
N GLN A 162 15.88 -6.16 4.62
CA GLN A 162 16.82 -5.07 4.91
C GLN A 162 17.09 -4.96 6.41
N ASP A 163 18.36 -4.76 6.78
CA ASP A 163 18.76 -4.61 8.19
C ASP A 163 18.06 -3.39 8.83
N GLY A 164 17.54 -3.58 10.04
CA GLY A 164 16.77 -2.57 10.76
C GLY A 164 15.34 -2.35 10.26
N ALA A 165 14.83 -3.12 9.30
CA ALA A 165 13.44 -3.03 8.87
C ALA A 165 12.47 -3.55 9.94
N VAL A 166 11.51 -2.72 10.36
CA VAL A 166 10.42 -3.11 11.29
C VAL A 166 9.04 -3.06 10.64
N GLY A 167 8.97 -2.71 9.36
CA GLY A 167 7.72 -2.67 8.58
C GLY A 167 7.95 -2.14 7.18
N ILE A 168 6.86 -1.92 6.44
CA ILE A 168 6.86 -1.39 5.07
C ILE A 168 6.01 -0.13 4.99
N ARG A 169 6.51 0.86 4.26
CA ARG A 169 5.75 2.03 3.82
C ARG A 169 5.36 1.90 2.35
N PHE A 170 4.07 2.10 2.10
CA PHE A 170 3.38 2.01 0.82
C PHE A 170 3.13 3.43 0.32
N TYR A 171 3.92 3.90 -0.64
CA TYR A 171 3.81 5.21 -1.25
C TYR A 171 2.96 5.17 -2.52
N ASN A 172 1.95 6.03 -2.59
CA ASN A 172 1.23 6.26 -3.84
C ASN A 172 2.15 6.93 -4.87
N ILE A 173 2.15 6.41 -6.08
CA ILE A 173 2.93 6.91 -7.21
C ILE A 173 2.04 7.20 -8.42
N LEU A 174 2.50 8.13 -9.25
CA LEU A 174 1.92 8.44 -10.55
C LEU A 174 3.08 8.47 -11.55
N ASP A 175 3.05 7.58 -12.54
CA ASP A 175 4.10 7.52 -13.57
C ASP A 175 3.94 8.65 -14.62
N GLN A 176 4.82 8.65 -15.62
CA GLN A 176 4.84 9.67 -16.68
C GLN A 176 3.64 9.59 -17.64
N ASP A 177 2.98 8.43 -17.69
CA ASP A 177 1.81 8.15 -18.52
C ASP A 177 0.50 8.32 -17.71
N ASN A 178 0.60 8.84 -16.48
CA ASN A 178 -0.47 8.98 -15.48
C ASN A 178 -1.06 7.65 -14.98
N ASN A 179 -0.32 6.54 -15.10
CA ASN A 179 -0.69 5.32 -14.41
C ASN A 179 -0.39 5.48 -12.92
N GLN A 180 -1.41 5.22 -12.09
CA GLN A 180 -1.25 5.15 -10.65
C GLN A 180 -0.62 3.82 -10.24
N GLY A 181 0.01 3.80 -9.08
CA GLY A 181 0.60 2.59 -8.52
C GLY A 181 0.99 2.74 -7.07
N MET A 182 1.68 1.73 -6.56
CA MET A 182 2.21 1.69 -5.21
C MET A 182 3.69 1.32 -5.23
N LEU A 183 4.51 2.13 -4.58
CA LEU A 183 5.91 1.87 -4.31
C LEU A 183 6.05 1.41 -2.85
N ILE A 184 6.82 0.35 -2.60
CA ILE A 184 7.12 -0.08 -1.23
C ILE A 184 8.55 0.22 -0.83
N VAL A 185 8.74 0.55 0.44
CA VAL A 185 10.05 0.77 1.04
C VAL A 185 10.04 0.30 2.50
N ALA A 186 11.12 -0.31 2.97
CA ALA A 186 11.23 -0.70 4.35
C ALA A 186 11.33 0.54 5.26
N ALA A 187 10.84 0.42 6.48
CA ALA A 187 10.93 1.48 7.47
C ALA A 187 11.54 0.99 8.78
N THR A 188 12.32 1.85 9.42
CA THR A 188 12.99 1.58 10.71
C THR A 188 12.06 1.83 11.90
N SER A 189 12.50 1.44 13.10
CA SER A 189 11.82 1.72 14.37
C SER A 189 11.64 3.21 14.66
N ASP A 190 12.45 4.07 14.03
CA ASP A 190 12.30 5.53 14.07
C ASP A 190 11.37 6.07 12.98
N MET A 191 10.66 5.19 12.27
CA MET A 191 9.81 5.47 11.11
C MET A 191 10.54 5.95 9.85
N ASN A 192 11.87 5.88 9.79
CA ASN A 192 12.60 6.38 8.62
C ASN A 192 12.61 5.37 7.49
N ASP A 193 12.48 5.86 6.25
CA ASP A 193 12.57 5.00 5.06
C ASP A 193 14.01 4.49 4.89
N LEU A 194 14.16 3.17 4.77
CA LEU A 194 15.39 2.53 4.33
C LEU A 194 15.46 2.60 2.81
N LEU A 195 16.11 3.65 2.31
CA LEU A 195 16.22 3.90 0.87
C LEU A 195 17.36 3.08 0.26
N THR A 196 17.02 2.29 -0.75
CA THR A 196 17.95 1.56 -1.61
C THR A 196 18.06 2.23 -2.99
N ALA A 197 19.02 1.80 -3.81
CA ALA A 197 19.16 2.29 -5.18
C ALA A 197 17.94 1.96 -6.04
N GLU A 198 17.34 0.79 -5.79
CA GLU A 198 16.16 0.26 -6.46
C GLU A 198 15.08 -0.11 -5.44
N LEU A 199 13.84 0.31 -5.73
CA LEU A 199 12.68 0.10 -4.87
C LEU A 199 11.59 -0.63 -5.63
N SER A 200 10.98 -1.63 -5.00
CA SER A 200 9.89 -2.41 -5.58
C SER A 200 8.63 -1.58 -5.72
N TYR A 201 7.93 -1.73 -6.84
CA TYR A 201 6.67 -1.04 -7.09
C TYR A 201 5.72 -1.92 -7.89
N THR A 202 4.45 -1.57 -7.85
CA THR A 202 3.40 -2.12 -8.70
C THR A 202 2.64 -0.96 -9.32
N LEU A 203 2.18 -1.13 -10.56
CA LEU A 203 1.26 -0.19 -11.20
C LEU A 203 -0.14 -0.76 -11.16
N SER A 204 -1.14 0.13 -11.31
CA SER A 204 -2.53 -0.26 -11.49
C SER A 204 -2.60 -1.31 -12.59
N ALA A 205 -2.92 -2.51 -12.14
CA ALA A 205 -3.10 -3.66 -12.99
C ALA A 205 -4.51 -3.58 -13.61
N PRO A 206 -4.72 -4.02 -14.87
CA PRO A 206 -6.05 -4.08 -15.46
C PRO A 206 -7.01 -4.92 -14.60
N ALA A 207 -8.32 -4.64 -14.67
CA ALA A 207 -9.37 -5.27 -13.87
C ALA A 207 -9.33 -6.82 -13.85
N ALA A 208 -8.72 -7.45 -14.86
CA ALA A 208 -8.47 -8.88 -14.92
C ALA A 208 -7.56 -9.44 -13.79
N LEU A 209 -6.92 -8.57 -13.00
CA LEU A 209 -6.05 -8.94 -11.88
C LEU A 209 -6.73 -8.76 -10.50
N CYS A 210 -8.03 -8.43 -10.47
CA CYS A 210 -8.81 -8.15 -9.26
C CYS A 210 -9.23 -9.39 -8.44
N GLY A 211 -8.87 -10.61 -8.86
CA GLY A 211 -9.31 -11.85 -8.21
C GLY A 211 -10.81 -12.11 -8.40
N GLU A 212 -11.31 -13.23 -7.90
CA GLU A 212 -12.76 -13.48 -7.83
C GLU A 212 -13.47 -12.42 -6.98
N GLU A 213 -14.72 -12.13 -7.34
CA GLU A 213 -15.54 -11.17 -6.63
C GLU A 213 -15.81 -11.63 -5.19
N ASN A 214 -15.63 -10.72 -4.24
CA ASN A 214 -15.80 -10.91 -2.82
C ASN A 214 -16.14 -9.56 -2.14
N PRO A 215 -16.49 -9.54 -0.84
CA PRO A 215 -16.89 -8.30 -0.16
C PRO A 215 -15.91 -7.11 -0.26
N LEU A 216 -14.61 -7.35 -0.46
CA LEU A 216 -13.61 -6.29 -0.59
C LEU A 216 -13.59 -5.61 -1.96
N ASN A 217 -13.99 -6.32 -3.03
CA ASN A 217 -13.89 -5.87 -4.43
C ASN A 217 -15.24 -5.82 -5.20
N ALA A 218 -16.35 -6.25 -4.59
CA ALA A 218 -17.69 -6.34 -5.20
C ALA A 218 -18.31 -5.00 -5.64
N ALA A 219 -17.80 -3.85 -5.20
CA ALA A 219 -18.29 -2.54 -5.64
C ALA A 219 -17.57 -1.99 -6.89
N ALA A 220 -16.65 -2.74 -7.50
CA ALA A 220 -16.05 -2.40 -8.79
C ALA A 220 -17.05 -2.68 -9.93
N THR A 221 -18.05 -1.82 -10.11
CA THR A 221 -18.73 -1.73 -11.40
C THR A 221 -17.66 -1.40 -12.45
N VAL A 222 -17.34 -2.37 -13.29
CA VAL A 222 -16.42 -2.25 -14.42
C VAL A 222 -16.93 -1.13 -15.34
N TYR A 223 -16.42 0.08 -15.19
CA TYR A 223 -16.57 1.10 -16.22
C TYR A 223 -15.51 0.83 -17.28
N VAL A 224 -15.88 -0.03 -18.24
CA VAL A 224 -15.25 0.01 -19.56
C VAL A 224 -15.64 1.35 -20.17
N ARG A 225 -14.66 2.20 -20.44
CA ARG A 225 -14.77 3.16 -21.55
C ARG A 225 -14.05 2.57 -22.74
#